data_AF-A9SMC7-F1
#
_entry.id   AF-A9SMC7-F1
#
_cell.length_a   1.000
_cell.length_b   1.000
_cell.length_c   1.000
_cell.angle_alpha   90.00
_cell.angle_beta   90.00
_cell.angle_gamma   90.00
#
_symmetry.space_group_name_H-M   'P 1'
#
loop_
_entity.id
_entity.type
_entity.pdbx_description
1 polymer ?
#
loop_
_entity_poly.entity_id
_entity_poly.type
_entity_poly.pdbx_seq_one_letter_code
_entity_poly.pdbx_strand_id
1 'polypeptide(L)'
;MKTRGAMGEWRVALVALLTVLRFAELWQQASAEDCFWDSRCQNLWMGGCGNGYVAVQTSNDCQGLCAVQQYEACPLFFTRFQCCREGRARLSSTCSKCPNKKDIGSDWICCSDCSEPFITEAKSKFGYCQTDAYLSVQPKPRELFKWHARSWTTCSGKCKKAKRTREIQCLRYMENDPHLVEVVENDKCPNSAKPSHKERCIPRGCKGSSHHKRRKLPAWAIVLISLTCLTVVGGLAFAGFIIYRRRNDSSNHGFVYVMLDNY
;
A
#
# COMPACT_ATOMS: atom_id res chain seq x y z
N MET A 1 25.19 40.69 -69.36
CA MET A 1 25.09 39.74 -68.24
C MET A 1 24.69 40.53 -67.00
N LYS A 2 23.40 40.68 -66.68
CA LYS A 2 22.52 39.78 -65.90
C LYS A 2 23.00 39.55 -64.46
N THR A 3 22.63 40.46 -63.56
CA THR A 3 22.50 40.21 -62.11
C THR A 3 21.33 41.03 -61.55
N ARG A 4 20.09 40.59 -61.82
CA ARG A 4 18.89 40.94 -61.05
C ARG A 4 18.21 39.63 -60.71
N GLY A 5 18.45 39.11 -59.50
CA GLY A 5 17.90 37.80 -59.13
C GLY A 5 18.23 37.34 -57.72
N ALA A 6 18.29 38.23 -56.72
CA ALA A 6 18.55 37.82 -55.33
C ALA A 6 17.60 38.45 -54.29
N MET A 7 16.87 39.52 -54.64
CA MET A 7 16.02 40.24 -53.69
C MET A 7 14.57 39.73 -53.65
N GLY A 8 14.17 38.92 -54.63
CA GLY A 8 12.83 38.33 -54.71
C GLY A 8 12.65 37.07 -53.87
N GLU A 9 13.68 36.23 -53.76
CA GLU A 9 13.56 34.91 -53.09
C GLU A 9 13.41 35.02 -51.58
N TRP A 10 14.11 35.96 -50.93
CA TRP A 10 13.98 36.20 -49.48
C TRP A 10 12.58 36.68 -49.09
N ARG A 11 11.92 37.47 -49.95
CA ARG A 11 10.55 37.95 -49.68
C ARG A 11 9.53 36.81 -49.78
N VAL A 12 9.70 35.90 -50.74
CA VAL A 12 8.82 34.74 -50.90
C VAL A 12 8.99 33.76 -49.74
N ALA A 13 10.23 33.50 -49.32
CA ALA A 13 10.51 32.64 -48.17
C ALA A 13 9.96 33.22 -46.86
N LEU A 14 10.06 34.53 -46.64
CA LEU A 14 9.54 35.20 -45.44
C LEU A 14 8.01 35.17 -45.40
N VAL A 15 7.34 35.37 -46.53
CA VAL A 15 5.88 35.27 -46.64
C VAL A 15 5.43 33.81 -46.41
N ALA A 16 6.12 32.83 -46.98
CA ALA A 16 5.83 31.42 -46.75
C ALA A 16 5.99 31.04 -45.27
N LEU A 17 7.06 31.49 -44.62
CA LEU A 17 7.30 31.24 -43.19
C LEU A 17 6.23 31.90 -42.31
N LEU A 18 5.83 33.14 -42.63
CA LEU A 18 4.75 33.84 -41.94
C LEU A 18 3.38 33.17 -42.15
N THR A 19 3.12 32.59 -43.33
CA THR A 19 1.90 31.81 -43.57
C THR A 19 1.90 30.49 -42.81
N VAL A 20 3.05 29.81 -42.69
CA VAL A 20 3.18 28.57 -41.90
C VAL A 20 3.06 28.87 -40.39
N LEU A 21 3.62 29.98 -39.91
CA LEU A 21 3.46 30.42 -38.52
C LEU A 21 2.01 30.83 -38.22
N ARG A 22 1.30 31.47 -39.16
CA ARG A 22 -0.15 31.73 -39.05
C ARG A 22 -0.99 30.46 -39.08
N PHE A 23 -0.59 29.43 -39.84
CA PHE A 23 -1.26 28.13 -39.85
C PHE A 23 -0.99 27.32 -38.57
N ALA A 24 0.15 27.52 -37.90
CA ALA A 24 0.42 26.90 -36.60
C ALA A 24 -0.44 27.50 -35.47
N GLU A 25 -0.82 28.78 -35.56
CA GLU A 25 -1.75 29.44 -34.64
C GLU A 25 -3.22 29.03 -34.82
N LEU A 26 -3.56 28.34 -35.92
CA LEU A 26 -4.89 27.77 -36.18
C LEU A 26 -5.10 26.37 -35.57
N TRP A 27 -4.06 25.80 -34.94
CA TRP A 27 -4.26 24.79 -33.90
C TRP A 27 -4.57 25.49 -32.57
N GLN A 28 -5.59 26.34 -32.59
CA GLN A 28 -6.26 26.71 -31.35
C GLN A 28 -6.69 25.41 -30.68
N GLN A 29 -6.12 25.17 -29.50
CA GLN A 29 -6.59 24.21 -28.52
C GLN A 29 -8.09 24.04 -28.68
N ALA A 30 -8.54 22.80 -28.89
CA ALA A 30 -9.94 22.42 -28.74
C ALA A 30 -10.38 22.78 -27.30
N SER A 31 -10.84 24.01 -27.14
CA SER A 31 -11.31 24.61 -25.90
C SER A 31 -12.79 24.31 -25.78
N ALA A 32 -13.14 23.70 -24.64
CA ALA A 32 -14.48 23.39 -24.16
C ALA A 32 -15.33 22.39 -24.98
N GLU A 33 -16.01 21.52 -24.25
CA GLU A 33 -17.15 20.76 -24.72
C GLU A 33 -18.30 21.76 -24.84
N ASP A 34 -18.38 22.45 -25.99
CA ASP A 34 -19.36 23.53 -26.17
C ASP A 34 -20.77 22.99 -26.25
N CYS A 35 -21.66 23.51 -25.41
CA CYS A 35 -23.10 23.43 -25.60
C CYS A 35 -23.62 24.73 -26.20
N PHE A 36 -24.59 24.64 -27.09
CA PHE A 36 -25.24 25.83 -27.63
C PHE A 36 -26.66 25.52 -28.06
N TRP A 37 -27.49 26.57 -28.08
CA TRP A 37 -28.79 26.51 -28.74
C TRP A 37 -28.63 26.86 -30.20
N ASP A 38 -29.27 26.09 -31.08
CA ASP A 38 -29.29 26.41 -32.49
C ASP A 38 -29.78 27.84 -32.75
N SER A 39 -29.09 28.53 -33.66
CA SER A 39 -29.38 29.92 -34.05
C SER A 39 -30.65 30.06 -34.89
N ARG A 40 -31.18 28.97 -35.47
CA ARG A 40 -32.40 28.96 -36.27
C ARG A 40 -33.34 27.82 -35.84
N CYS A 41 -34.63 28.00 -36.05
CA CYS A 41 -35.61 26.94 -35.84
C CYS A 41 -35.40 25.83 -36.88
N GLN A 42 -35.23 24.61 -36.39
CA GLN A 42 -35.10 23.40 -37.19
C GLN A 42 -36.40 22.59 -37.15
N ASN A 43 -36.66 21.79 -38.19
CA ASN A 43 -37.84 20.94 -38.24
C ASN A 43 -37.76 19.82 -37.19
N LEU A 44 -38.86 19.48 -36.51
CA LEU A 44 -38.85 18.46 -35.47
C LEU A 44 -38.47 17.05 -35.98
N TRP A 45 -38.81 16.73 -37.23
CA TRP A 45 -38.69 15.39 -37.82
C TRP A 45 -37.34 15.16 -38.50
N MET A 46 -36.79 16.21 -39.11
CA MET A 46 -35.57 16.16 -39.92
C MET A 46 -34.41 16.96 -39.31
N GLY A 47 -34.69 17.77 -38.29
CA GLY A 47 -33.72 18.61 -37.61
C GLY A 47 -32.96 17.85 -36.53
N GLY A 48 -31.81 18.42 -36.16
CA GLY A 48 -30.95 17.89 -35.12
C GLY A 48 -29.64 18.65 -35.05
N CYS A 49 -28.78 18.17 -34.16
CA CYS A 49 -27.43 18.69 -34.02
C CYS A 49 -26.54 18.03 -35.06
N GLY A 50 -25.86 18.83 -35.89
CA GLY A 50 -24.99 18.34 -36.96
C GLY A 50 -23.87 17.42 -36.46
N ASN A 51 -23.04 16.93 -37.38
CA ASN A 51 -22.00 15.94 -37.05
C ASN A 51 -21.11 16.35 -35.87
N GLY A 52 -21.04 15.47 -34.86
CA GLY A 52 -20.21 15.66 -33.65
C GLY A 52 -20.93 16.31 -32.48
N TYR A 53 -22.23 16.61 -32.60
CA TYR A 53 -23.07 17.12 -31.53
C TYR A 53 -24.29 16.23 -31.31
N VAL A 54 -24.75 16.17 -30.07
CA VAL A 54 -25.96 15.45 -29.67
C VAL A 54 -27.04 16.44 -29.26
N ALA A 55 -28.28 16.16 -29.66
CA ALA A 55 -29.45 16.94 -29.27
C ALA A 55 -29.90 16.51 -27.87
N VAL A 56 -29.83 17.43 -26.90
CA VAL A 56 -30.07 17.13 -25.48
C VAL A 56 -31.39 17.71 -24.99
N GLN A 57 -31.87 18.79 -25.62
CA GLN A 57 -33.13 19.44 -25.28
C GLN A 57 -33.74 20.11 -26.51
N THR A 58 -35.05 20.34 -26.48
CA THR A 58 -35.78 21.11 -27.51
C THR A 58 -36.56 22.25 -26.86
N SER A 59 -36.55 23.43 -27.47
CA SER A 59 -37.34 24.57 -27.02
C SER A 59 -37.74 25.49 -28.17
N ASN A 60 -38.91 26.11 -28.04
CA ASN A 60 -39.49 27.00 -29.05
C ASN A 60 -39.01 28.45 -28.86
N ASP A 61 -38.50 28.77 -27.68
CA ASP A 61 -38.07 30.11 -27.22
C ASP A 61 -36.70 30.11 -26.52
N CYS A 62 -35.99 28.96 -26.53
CA CYS A 62 -34.73 28.75 -25.81
C CYS A 62 -34.78 29.06 -24.31
N GLN A 63 -35.96 29.09 -23.69
CA GLN A 63 -36.13 29.41 -22.27
C GLN A 63 -35.49 30.74 -21.85
N GLY A 64 -35.35 31.69 -22.80
CA GLY A 64 -34.72 32.99 -22.55
C GLY A 64 -33.18 32.98 -22.45
N LEU A 65 -32.52 31.85 -22.74
CA LEU A 65 -31.04 31.74 -22.65
C LEU A 65 -30.32 32.30 -23.90
N CYS A 66 -31.03 32.49 -25.01
CA CYS A 66 -30.46 33.08 -26.21
C CYS A 66 -30.44 34.61 -26.08
N ALA A 67 -29.24 35.17 -25.87
CA ALA A 67 -29.02 36.59 -25.66
C ALA A 67 -29.18 37.44 -26.94
N VAL A 68 -30.36 37.47 -27.57
CA VAL A 68 -30.70 38.48 -28.59
C VAL A 68 -32.22 38.71 -28.64
N GLN A 69 -32.66 39.96 -28.82
CA GLN A 69 -34.01 40.33 -29.26
C GLN A 69 -34.40 39.83 -30.68
N GLN A 70 -33.62 38.94 -31.31
CA GLN A 70 -33.83 38.44 -32.68
C GLN A 70 -34.56 37.09 -32.75
N TYR A 71 -34.89 36.49 -31.61
CA TYR A 71 -35.46 35.15 -31.58
C TYR A 71 -36.94 35.20 -31.23
N GLU A 72 -37.78 35.24 -32.26
CA GLU A 72 -39.21 35.00 -32.16
C GLU A 72 -39.50 33.51 -31.91
N ALA A 73 -40.71 33.20 -31.39
CA ALA A 73 -41.15 31.83 -31.17
C ALA A 73 -41.14 31.02 -32.46
N CYS A 74 -40.66 29.78 -32.40
CA CYS A 74 -40.62 28.92 -33.58
C CYS A 74 -42.04 28.61 -34.11
N PRO A 75 -42.23 28.56 -35.44
CA PRO A 75 -43.48 28.13 -36.07
C PRO A 75 -43.87 26.69 -35.70
N LEU A 76 -45.13 26.32 -35.94
CA LEU A 76 -45.62 24.95 -35.72
C LEU A 76 -44.73 23.92 -36.45
N PHE A 77 -44.40 22.84 -35.75
CA PHE A 77 -43.49 21.75 -36.19
C PHE A 77 -42.01 22.11 -36.31
N PHE A 78 -41.60 23.29 -35.84
CA PHE A 78 -40.19 23.67 -35.71
C PHE A 78 -39.83 23.91 -34.24
N THR A 79 -38.58 23.63 -33.89
CA THR A 79 -38.02 23.88 -32.56
C THR A 79 -36.55 24.26 -32.68
N ARG A 80 -35.94 24.71 -31.60
CA ARG A 80 -34.49 24.83 -31.49
C ARG A 80 -33.98 23.66 -30.66
N PHE A 81 -32.88 23.09 -31.09
CA PHE A 81 -32.21 22.03 -30.34
C PHE A 81 -31.10 22.66 -29.49
N GLN A 82 -30.96 22.19 -28.25
CA GLN A 82 -29.75 22.37 -27.47
C GLN A 82 -28.79 21.28 -27.89
N CYS A 83 -27.66 21.69 -28.45
CA CYS A 83 -26.64 20.82 -29.00
C CYS A 83 -25.42 20.85 -28.12
N CYS A 84 -25.00 19.69 -27.63
CA CYS A 84 -23.79 19.55 -26.83
C CYS A 84 -22.77 18.69 -27.55
N ARG A 85 -21.50 19.07 -27.47
CA ARG A 85 -20.41 18.23 -27.98
C ARG A 85 -20.08 17.17 -26.94
N GLU A 86 -20.08 15.91 -27.36
CA GLU A 86 -19.57 14.85 -26.53
C GLU A 86 -18.04 14.88 -26.48
N GLY A 87 -17.49 14.72 -25.29
CA GLY A 87 -16.07 14.74 -25.00
C GLY A 87 -15.66 13.62 -24.07
N ARG A 88 -14.34 13.38 -24.04
CA ARG A 88 -13.74 12.47 -23.07
C ARG A 88 -13.42 13.23 -21.80
N ALA A 89 -13.82 12.68 -20.66
CA ALA A 89 -13.58 13.28 -19.35
C ALA A 89 -12.09 13.58 -19.10
N ARG A 90 -11.81 14.78 -18.56
CA ARG A 90 -10.46 15.27 -18.23
C ARG A 90 -10.12 15.00 -16.77
N LEU A 91 -8.86 14.72 -16.45
CA LEU A 91 -8.47 14.43 -15.07
C LEU A 91 -8.70 15.67 -14.18
N SER A 92 -9.39 15.49 -13.05
CA SER A 92 -9.66 16.53 -12.05
C SER A 92 -9.58 15.96 -10.63
N SER A 93 -9.30 16.82 -9.66
CA SER A 93 -9.27 16.48 -8.23
C SER A 93 -10.48 17.01 -7.44
N THR A 94 -11.39 17.72 -8.10
CA THR A 94 -12.51 18.43 -7.45
C THR A 94 -13.84 17.68 -7.49
N CYS A 95 -13.98 16.65 -8.34
CA CYS A 95 -15.23 15.89 -8.47
C CYS A 95 -15.72 15.30 -7.15
N SER A 96 -14.83 14.95 -6.22
CA SER A 96 -15.15 14.42 -4.91
C SER A 96 -16.08 15.34 -4.10
N LYS A 97 -16.02 16.66 -4.35
CA LYS A 97 -16.81 17.69 -3.68
C LYS A 97 -18.17 17.96 -4.34
N CYS A 98 -18.37 17.52 -5.58
CA CYS A 98 -19.61 17.78 -6.29
C CYS A 98 -20.75 16.87 -5.78
N PRO A 99 -21.96 17.40 -5.58
CA PRO A 99 -23.12 16.59 -5.18
C PRO A 99 -23.60 15.68 -6.31
N ASN A 100 -23.52 16.15 -7.56
CA ASN A 100 -24.06 15.46 -8.75
C ASN A 100 -23.04 14.56 -9.44
N LYS A 101 -21.93 14.19 -8.78
CA LYS A 101 -20.92 13.30 -9.37
C LYS A 101 -21.52 11.91 -9.65
N LYS A 102 -21.19 11.32 -10.80
CA LYS A 102 -21.57 9.95 -11.17
C LYS A 102 -20.46 8.98 -10.78
N ASP A 103 -20.86 7.87 -10.19
CA ASP A 103 -19.97 6.80 -9.77
C ASP A 103 -19.83 5.77 -10.90
N ILE A 104 -18.63 5.65 -11.48
CA ILE A 104 -18.34 4.73 -12.58
C ILE A 104 -17.11 3.89 -12.22
N GLY A 105 -17.35 2.71 -11.65
CA GLY A 105 -16.31 1.73 -11.34
C GLY A 105 -15.28 2.27 -10.34
N SER A 106 -14.06 2.53 -10.80
CA SER A 106 -12.96 3.07 -9.99
C SER A 106 -12.90 4.60 -9.95
N ASP A 107 -13.80 5.29 -10.65
CA ASP A 107 -13.70 6.72 -10.87
C ASP A 107 -15.03 7.44 -10.57
N TRP A 108 -14.92 8.72 -10.24
CA TRP A 108 -16.03 9.67 -10.22
C TRP A 108 -15.97 10.52 -11.48
N ILE A 109 -17.10 10.70 -12.17
CA ILE A 109 -17.24 11.63 -13.28
C ILE A 109 -18.14 12.79 -12.85
N CYS A 110 -17.76 14.02 -13.15
CA CYS A 110 -18.50 15.22 -12.81
C CYS A 110 -18.32 16.29 -13.89
N CYS A 111 -19.20 17.29 -13.92
CA CYS A 111 -18.94 18.52 -14.66
C CYS A 111 -18.05 19.46 -13.85
N SER A 112 -17.23 20.27 -14.52
CA SER A 112 -16.30 21.19 -13.86
C SER A 112 -17.00 22.25 -12.99
N ASP A 113 -18.26 22.55 -13.27
CA ASP A 113 -19.15 23.44 -12.51
C ASP A 113 -20.05 22.69 -11.50
N CYS A 114 -19.83 21.38 -11.32
CA CYS A 114 -20.66 20.49 -10.51
C CYS A 114 -22.14 20.36 -10.96
N SER A 115 -22.48 20.75 -12.20
CA SER A 115 -23.74 20.37 -12.83
C SER A 115 -23.81 18.85 -13.04
N GLU A 116 -24.99 18.35 -13.39
CA GLU A 116 -25.19 16.91 -13.63
C GLU A 116 -24.51 16.47 -14.94
N PRO A 117 -23.59 15.50 -14.91
CA PRO A 117 -22.95 14.99 -16.12
C PRO A 117 -23.82 13.92 -16.80
N PHE A 118 -23.83 13.94 -18.12
CA PHE A 118 -24.48 12.94 -18.96
C PHE A 118 -23.43 12.02 -19.57
N ILE A 119 -23.56 10.71 -19.34
CA ILE A 119 -22.57 9.72 -19.76
C ILE A 119 -23.15 8.85 -20.86
N THR A 120 -22.58 8.97 -22.05
CA THR A 120 -23.00 8.22 -23.24
C THR A 120 -22.33 6.85 -23.28
N GLU A 121 -21.05 6.79 -22.87
CA GLU A 121 -20.30 5.53 -22.81
C GLU A 121 -19.41 5.46 -21.55
N ALA A 122 -19.85 4.65 -20.58
CA ALA A 122 -19.19 4.54 -19.29
C ALA A 122 -17.75 3.98 -19.36
N LYS A 123 -17.47 3.06 -20.31
CA LYS A 123 -16.15 2.43 -20.44
C LYS A 123 -15.08 3.40 -20.95
N SER A 124 -15.42 4.19 -21.96
CA SER A 124 -14.53 5.18 -22.57
C SER A 124 -14.55 6.53 -21.85
N LYS A 125 -15.42 6.66 -20.82
CA LYS A 125 -15.64 7.87 -20.02
C LYS A 125 -16.01 9.05 -20.92
N PHE A 126 -16.91 8.77 -21.86
CA PHE A 126 -17.38 9.72 -22.86
C PHE A 126 -18.77 10.21 -22.51
N GLY A 127 -19.00 11.50 -22.70
CA GLY A 127 -20.24 12.16 -22.30
C GLY A 127 -20.16 13.66 -22.50
N TYR A 128 -21.05 14.40 -21.84
CA TYR A 128 -21.11 15.85 -21.91
C TYR A 128 -21.73 16.43 -20.63
N CYS A 129 -21.58 17.73 -20.47
CA CYS A 129 -22.29 18.53 -19.48
C CYS A 129 -23.34 19.37 -20.21
N GLN A 130 -24.51 19.60 -19.62
CA GLN A 130 -25.54 20.41 -20.29
C GLN A 130 -25.21 21.91 -20.28
N THR A 131 -24.42 22.33 -19.30
CA THR A 131 -23.78 23.64 -19.26
C THR A 131 -22.53 23.64 -20.13
N ASP A 132 -21.96 24.82 -20.41
CA ASP A 132 -20.69 24.95 -21.14
C ASP A 132 -19.45 24.50 -20.31
N ALA A 133 -19.69 23.70 -19.27
CA ALA A 133 -18.67 23.07 -18.46
C ALA A 133 -18.08 21.85 -19.18
N TYR A 134 -16.84 21.50 -18.83
CA TYR A 134 -16.21 20.30 -19.36
C TYR A 134 -16.36 19.12 -18.39
N LEU A 135 -16.47 17.93 -18.97
CA LEU A 135 -16.53 16.66 -18.28
C LEU A 135 -15.19 16.36 -17.64
N SER A 136 -15.24 16.02 -16.37
CA SER A 136 -14.10 15.79 -15.50
C SER A 136 -14.18 14.40 -14.87
N VAL A 137 -13.03 13.76 -14.69
CA VAL A 137 -12.90 12.45 -14.04
C VAL A 137 -11.90 12.52 -12.91
N GLN A 138 -12.24 11.90 -11.78
CA GLN A 138 -11.39 11.77 -10.62
C GLN A 138 -11.32 10.30 -10.19
N PRO A 139 -10.12 9.70 -10.07
CA PRO A 139 -9.96 8.38 -9.48
C PRO A 139 -10.43 8.37 -8.04
N LYS A 140 -11.16 7.33 -7.63
CA LYS A 140 -11.57 7.16 -6.25
C LYS A 140 -10.36 6.83 -5.37
N PRO A 141 -10.34 7.30 -4.11
CA PRO A 141 -9.35 6.86 -3.14
C PRO A 141 -9.37 5.33 -3.03
N ARG A 142 -8.19 4.70 -2.98
CA ARG A 142 -8.11 3.27 -2.72
C ARG A 142 -8.43 2.99 -1.26
N GLU A 143 -9.32 2.02 -1.04
CA GLU A 143 -9.57 1.47 0.29
C GLU A 143 -8.51 0.42 0.62
N LEU A 144 -7.90 0.55 1.80
CA LEU A 144 -6.90 -0.38 2.33
C LEU A 144 -7.44 -1.04 3.60
N PHE A 145 -7.38 -2.36 3.66
CA PHE A 145 -7.87 -3.14 4.80
C PHE A 145 -6.70 -3.76 5.57
N LYS A 146 -6.61 -3.48 6.88
CA LYS A 146 -5.53 -4.01 7.72
C LYS A 146 -6.04 -4.44 9.08
N TRP A 147 -5.49 -5.56 9.57
CA TRP A 147 -5.76 -6.03 10.92
C TRP A 147 -5.10 -5.13 11.95
N HIS A 148 -5.88 -4.74 12.95
CA HIS A 148 -5.40 -4.08 14.15
C HIS A 148 -5.66 -4.97 15.36
N ALA A 149 -4.62 -5.22 16.14
CA ALA A 149 -4.72 -6.05 17.34
C ALA A 149 -4.48 -5.17 18.56
N ARG A 150 -5.47 -5.11 19.46
CA ARG A 150 -5.35 -4.37 20.72
C ARG A 150 -4.34 -5.04 21.65
N SER A 151 -4.03 -4.32 22.73
CA SER A 151 -3.22 -4.85 23.82
C SER A 151 -3.80 -6.15 24.38
N TRP A 152 -2.91 -7.05 24.79
CA TRP A 152 -3.30 -8.29 25.44
C TRP A 152 -3.96 -8.04 26.80
N THR A 153 -4.95 -8.86 27.13
CA THR A 153 -5.53 -8.93 28.48
C THR A 153 -4.54 -9.50 29.48
N THR A 154 -4.86 -9.36 30.76
CA THR A 154 -4.10 -10.00 31.84
C THR A 154 -4.18 -11.52 31.72
N CYS A 155 -3.13 -12.20 32.21
CA CYS A 155 -2.99 -13.63 32.06
C CYS A 155 -3.98 -14.38 32.97
N SER A 156 -4.90 -15.16 32.38
CA SER A 156 -6.11 -15.68 33.04
C SER A 156 -5.91 -17.00 33.81
N GLY A 157 -4.77 -17.24 34.45
CA GLY A 157 -4.56 -18.50 35.18
C GLY A 157 -3.23 -18.63 35.92
N LYS A 158 -3.01 -19.80 36.54
CA LYS A 158 -1.78 -20.13 37.26
C LYS A 158 -0.74 -20.73 36.31
N CYS A 159 0.44 -20.10 36.24
CA CYS A 159 1.64 -20.53 35.51
C CYS A 159 1.40 -21.31 34.22
N LYS A 160 1.54 -22.65 34.24
CA LYS A 160 1.64 -23.50 33.04
C LYS A 160 0.39 -23.52 32.16
N LYS A 161 -0.80 -23.18 32.67
CA LYS A 161 -2.06 -23.21 31.91
C LYS A 161 -2.63 -21.82 31.62
N ALA A 162 -1.89 -20.77 31.94
CA ALA A 162 -2.37 -19.41 31.83
C ALA A 162 -2.38 -18.94 30.36
N LYS A 163 -3.45 -18.23 29.99
CA LYS A 163 -3.71 -17.76 28.63
C LYS A 163 -4.12 -16.29 28.68
N ARG A 164 -3.83 -15.55 27.63
CA ARG A 164 -4.31 -14.17 27.44
C ARG A 164 -5.01 -14.05 26.10
N THR A 165 -5.96 -13.14 26.03
CA THR A 165 -6.75 -12.85 24.83
C THR A 165 -6.54 -11.40 24.43
N ARG A 166 -6.77 -11.06 23.18
CA ARG A 166 -6.81 -9.66 22.73
C ARG A 166 -7.89 -9.49 21.71
N GLU A 167 -8.48 -8.31 21.69
CA GLU A 167 -9.42 -7.95 20.64
C GLU A 167 -8.66 -7.70 19.33
N ILE A 168 -9.25 -8.16 18.22
CA ILE A 168 -8.72 -7.98 16.88
C ILE A 168 -9.83 -7.40 16.03
N GLN A 169 -9.55 -6.29 15.37
CA GLN A 169 -10.49 -5.55 14.54
C GLN A 169 -9.90 -5.39 13.14
N CYS A 170 -10.73 -5.51 12.10
CA CYS A 170 -10.36 -5.13 10.75
C CYS A 170 -10.63 -3.63 10.58
N LEU A 171 -9.61 -2.89 10.15
CA LEU A 171 -9.71 -1.45 9.94
C LEU A 171 -9.63 -1.13 8.45
N ARG A 172 -10.54 -0.26 7.99
CA ARG A 172 -10.52 0.37 6.67
C ARG A 172 -9.80 1.71 6.76
N TYR A 173 -8.85 1.93 5.87
CA TYR A 173 -8.11 3.18 5.67
C TYR A 173 -8.37 3.69 4.26
N MET A 174 -8.48 5.00 4.11
CA MET A 174 -8.51 5.66 2.80
C MET A 174 -7.09 6.11 2.45
N GLU A 175 -6.60 5.79 1.25
CA GLU A 175 -5.24 6.18 0.83
C GLU A 175 -5.01 7.70 0.90
N ASN A 176 -6.03 8.48 0.54
CA ASN A 176 -5.96 9.94 0.53
C ASN A 176 -6.17 10.58 1.92
N ASP A 177 -6.69 9.82 2.90
CA ASP A 177 -6.89 10.29 4.26
C ASP A 177 -6.68 9.13 5.27
N PRO A 178 -5.44 8.95 5.75
CA PRO A 178 -5.10 7.89 6.70
C PRO A 178 -5.76 8.06 8.07
N HIS A 179 -6.31 9.25 8.38
CA HIS A 179 -6.99 9.52 9.65
C HIS A 179 -8.43 9.04 9.64
N LEU A 180 -9.01 8.84 8.46
CA LEU A 180 -10.35 8.28 8.31
C LEU A 180 -10.27 6.75 8.45
N VAL A 181 -10.27 6.32 9.71
CA VAL A 181 -10.15 4.91 10.11
C VAL A 181 -11.49 4.41 10.61
N GLU A 182 -12.01 3.36 9.98
CA GLU A 182 -13.29 2.76 10.35
C GLU A 182 -13.13 1.27 10.65
N VAL A 183 -13.84 0.78 11.67
CA VAL A 183 -13.92 -0.65 11.98
C VAL A 183 -14.93 -1.29 11.02
N VAL A 184 -14.48 -2.26 10.24
CA VAL A 184 -15.31 -2.96 9.24
C VAL A 184 -15.43 -4.45 9.56
N GLU A 185 -16.23 -5.18 8.79
CA GLU A 185 -16.37 -6.62 8.96
C GLU A 185 -15.05 -7.37 8.74
N ASN A 186 -14.90 -8.49 9.46
CA ASN A 186 -13.67 -9.29 9.51
C ASN A 186 -13.30 -9.96 8.18
N ASP A 187 -14.25 -10.13 7.25
CA ASP A 187 -14.08 -10.74 5.93
C ASP A 187 -13.37 -9.80 4.94
N LYS A 188 -13.38 -8.48 5.18
CA LYS A 188 -12.69 -7.49 4.35
C LYS A 188 -11.17 -7.56 4.48
N CYS A 189 -10.66 -7.96 5.65
CA CYS A 189 -9.23 -8.12 5.87
C CYS A 189 -8.76 -9.53 5.46
N PRO A 190 -7.55 -9.67 4.89
CA PRO A 190 -7.03 -10.96 4.47
C PRO A 190 -6.79 -11.88 5.68
N ASN A 191 -7.39 -13.07 5.65
CA ASN A 191 -7.27 -14.06 6.73
C ASN A 191 -5.83 -14.53 6.97
N SER A 192 -4.98 -14.54 5.95
CA SER A 192 -3.56 -14.93 6.05
C SER A 192 -2.74 -14.02 6.97
N ALA A 193 -3.14 -12.75 7.09
CA ALA A 193 -2.48 -11.76 7.95
C ALA A 193 -3.19 -11.60 9.32
N LYS A 194 -4.21 -12.42 9.62
CA LYS A 194 -5.00 -12.29 10.84
C LYS A 194 -4.15 -12.66 12.06
N PRO A 195 -3.95 -11.73 13.02
CA PRO A 195 -3.18 -12.01 14.22
C PRO A 195 -3.89 -13.06 15.11
N SER A 196 -3.14 -13.71 16.01
CA SER A 196 -3.77 -14.61 16.98
C SER A 196 -4.59 -13.85 18.02
N HIS A 197 -5.83 -14.27 18.25
CA HIS A 197 -6.73 -13.75 19.30
C HIS A 197 -6.36 -14.26 20.70
N LYS A 198 -5.63 -15.38 20.79
CA LYS A 198 -5.37 -16.08 22.06
C LYS A 198 -4.00 -16.69 22.08
N GLU A 199 -3.27 -16.50 23.17
CA GLU A 199 -1.95 -17.11 23.34
C GLU A 199 -1.68 -17.56 24.77
N ARG A 200 -0.63 -18.37 24.94
CA ARG A 200 -0.12 -18.77 26.25
C ARG A 200 0.69 -17.62 26.84
N CYS A 201 0.57 -17.42 28.14
CA CYS A 201 1.34 -16.40 28.87
C CYS A 201 1.86 -16.96 30.19
N ILE A 202 2.91 -16.32 30.71
CA ILE A 202 3.50 -16.65 32.01
C ILE A 202 3.16 -15.49 32.96
N PRO A 203 2.30 -15.70 33.98
CA PRO A 203 2.02 -14.71 34.99
C PRO A 203 3.30 -14.32 35.76
N ARG A 204 3.36 -13.07 36.24
CA ARG A 204 4.44 -12.61 37.11
C ARG A 204 4.46 -13.47 38.39
N GLY A 205 5.62 -14.03 38.75
CA GLY A 205 5.80 -14.90 39.94
C GLY A 205 5.96 -16.40 39.65
N CYS A 206 5.86 -16.83 38.40
CA CYS A 206 6.10 -18.23 38.04
C CYS A 206 7.61 -18.51 37.91
N LYS A 207 8.24 -19.03 38.96
CA LYS A 207 9.58 -19.62 38.85
C LYS A 207 9.46 -20.89 38.01
N GLY A 208 10.06 -20.88 36.83
CA GLY A 208 10.21 -22.09 36.02
C GLY A 208 10.94 -23.13 36.85
N SER A 209 10.27 -24.23 37.18
CA SER A 209 10.97 -25.40 37.70
C SER A 209 11.79 -25.97 36.54
N SER A 210 12.97 -25.41 36.31
CA SER A 210 14.02 -26.06 35.54
C SER A 210 14.23 -27.41 36.19
N HIS A 211 13.65 -28.46 35.59
CA HIS A 211 14.04 -29.82 35.89
C HIS A 211 15.50 -29.92 35.46
N HIS A 212 16.42 -29.64 36.38
CA HIS A 212 17.79 -30.09 36.24
C HIS A 212 17.70 -31.61 36.14
N LYS A 213 17.75 -32.13 34.91
CA LYS A 213 18.02 -33.54 34.65
C LYS A 213 19.34 -33.83 35.36
N ARG A 214 19.30 -34.46 36.54
CA ARG A 214 20.49 -35.06 37.14
C ARG A 214 21.03 -36.03 36.09
N ARG A 215 22.10 -35.63 35.40
CA ARG A 215 22.85 -36.52 34.52
C ARG A 215 23.44 -37.61 35.41
N LYS A 216 22.80 -38.78 35.44
CA LYS A 216 23.43 -39.98 36.00
C LYS A 216 24.69 -40.23 35.16
N LEU A 217 25.86 -40.28 35.81
CA LEU A 217 27.09 -40.63 35.11
C LEU A 217 26.93 -42.03 34.50
N PRO A 218 27.45 -42.26 33.29
CA PRO A 218 27.35 -43.56 32.66
C PRO A 218 28.15 -44.59 33.46
N ALA A 219 27.67 -45.83 33.53
CA ALA A 219 28.26 -46.88 34.36
C ALA A 219 29.77 -47.10 34.10
N TRP A 220 30.22 -46.91 32.85
CA TRP A 220 31.64 -47.00 32.49
C TRP A 220 32.52 -45.97 33.20
N ALA A 221 32.01 -44.76 33.47
CA ALA A 221 32.76 -43.73 34.18
C ALA A 221 32.97 -44.11 35.66
N ILE A 222 31.99 -44.80 36.27
CA ILE A 222 32.10 -45.30 37.65
C ILE A 222 33.14 -46.43 37.69
N VAL A 223 33.14 -47.34 36.71
CA VAL A 223 34.14 -48.40 36.60
C VAL A 223 35.55 -47.82 36.46
N LEU A 224 35.76 -46.83 35.59
CA LEU A 224 37.06 -46.18 35.45
C LEU A 224 37.54 -45.53 36.76
N ILE A 225 36.65 -44.83 37.48
CA ILE A 225 36.99 -44.22 38.76
C ILE A 225 37.36 -45.28 39.82
N SER A 226 36.66 -46.43 39.82
CA SER A 226 37.01 -47.52 40.74
C SER A 226 38.36 -48.15 40.43
N LEU A 227 38.68 -48.35 39.15
CA LEU A 227 39.95 -48.91 38.70
C LEU A 227 41.12 -47.97 39.01
N THR A 228 40.97 -46.66 38.76
CA THR A 228 42.03 -45.69 39.08
C THR A 228 42.29 -45.66 40.59
N CYS A 229 41.24 -45.69 41.41
CA CYS A 229 41.39 -45.73 42.87
C CYS A 229 42.17 -46.97 43.34
N LEU A 230 41.85 -48.15 42.79
CA LEU A 230 42.57 -49.38 43.12
C LEU A 230 44.04 -49.34 42.71
N THR A 231 44.35 -48.78 41.53
CA THR A 231 45.76 -48.64 41.08
C THR A 231 46.57 -47.70 41.97
N VAL A 232 45.98 -46.58 42.41
CA VAL A 232 46.66 -45.61 43.27
C VAL A 232 46.90 -46.20 44.66
N VAL A 233 45.90 -46.84 45.25
CA VAL A 233 46.03 -47.48 46.57
C VAL A 233 47.02 -48.63 46.53
N GLY A 234 46.97 -49.46 45.47
CA GLY A 234 47.95 -50.53 45.26
C GLY A 234 49.38 -50.01 45.09
N GLY A 235 49.55 -48.93 44.32
CA GLY A 235 50.85 -48.29 44.13
C GLY A 235 51.46 -47.74 45.43
N LEU A 236 50.64 -47.08 46.26
CA LEU A 236 51.08 -46.57 47.56
C LEU A 236 51.47 -47.71 48.52
N ALA A 237 50.70 -48.79 48.56
CA ALA A 237 51.01 -49.96 49.38
C ALA A 237 52.32 -50.64 48.94
N PHE A 238 52.52 -50.79 47.63
CA PHE A 238 53.74 -51.38 47.07
C PHE A 238 54.99 -50.54 47.36
N ALA A 239 54.90 -49.22 47.17
CA ALA A 239 55.99 -48.30 47.52
C ALA A 239 56.34 -48.38 49.03
N GLY A 240 55.33 -48.44 49.90
CA GLY A 240 55.51 -48.65 51.33
C GLY A 240 56.22 -49.98 51.65
N PHE A 241 55.84 -51.07 50.97
CA PHE A 241 56.46 -52.38 51.15
C PHE A 241 57.94 -52.40 50.73
N ILE A 242 58.28 -51.75 49.60
CA ILE A 242 59.68 -51.64 49.15
C ILE A 242 60.52 -50.85 50.16
N ILE A 243 60.00 -49.74 50.71
CA ILE A 243 60.69 -48.96 51.74
C ILE A 243 60.86 -49.78 53.02
N TYR A 244 59.83 -50.51 53.45
CA TYR A 244 59.88 -51.38 54.62
C TYR A 244 60.96 -52.46 54.47
N ARG A 245 60.98 -53.16 53.34
CA ARG A 245 61.97 -54.21 53.07
C ARG A 245 63.39 -53.64 53.03
N ARG A 246 63.61 -52.48 52.39
CA ARG A 246 64.92 -51.81 52.34
C ARG A 246 65.44 -51.44 53.72
N ARG A 247 64.57 -51.02 54.65
CA ARG A 247 64.96 -50.75 56.04
C ARG A 247 65.38 -52.02 56.78
N ASN A 248 64.69 -53.13 56.55
CA ASN A 248 65.00 -54.39 57.22
C ASN A 248 66.30 -55.05 56.72
N ASP A 249 66.69 -54.83 55.45
CA ASP A 249 68.00 -55.27 54.95
C ASP A 249 69.15 -54.43 55.50
N SER A 250 68.90 -53.17 55.92
CA SER A 250 69.94 -52.26 56.45
C SER A 250 70.27 -52.46 57.94
N SER A 251 69.52 -53.28 58.68
CA SER A 251 69.76 -53.52 60.12
C SER A 251 70.74 -54.65 60.41
N ASN A 252 71.20 -55.38 59.39
CA ASN A 252 72.25 -56.38 59.52
C ASN A 252 73.57 -55.82 58.97
N HIS A 253 74.57 -55.75 59.86
CA HIS A 253 76.00 -55.47 59.64
C HIS A 253 76.46 -54.01 59.82
N GLY A 254 77.14 -53.78 60.95
CA GLY A 254 77.95 -52.60 61.19
C GLY A 254 78.37 -52.46 62.66
N PHE A 255 79.10 -53.44 63.22
CA PHE A 255 79.74 -53.28 64.52
C PHE A 255 80.87 -52.25 64.40
N VAL A 256 80.82 -51.17 65.18
CA VAL A 256 81.94 -50.23 65.35
C VAL A 256 82.45 -50.37 66.79
N TYR A 257 83.72 -50.76 66.92
CA TYR A 257 84.38 -50.97 68.21
C TYR A 257 84.86 -49.65 68.82
N VAL A 258 84.65 -49.62 70.14
CA VAL A 258 85.20 -48.82 71.25
C VAL A 258 86.62 -48.30 71.04
N MET A 259 86.95 -47.14 71.62
CA MET A 259 88.08 -46.95 72.55
C MET A 259 87.68 -45.89 73.58
N LEU A 260 87.58 -46.30 74.85
CA LEU A 260 87.64 -45.38 75.99
C LEU A 260 89.10 -44.99 76.18
N ASP A 261 89.36 -43.73 76.48
CA ASP A 261 90.53 -43.36 77.28
C ASP A 261 90.08 -42.49 78.46
N ASN A 262 90.31 -43.04 79.65
CA ASN A 262 90.29 -42.37 80.95
C ASN A 262 91.44 -41.35 81.02
N TYR A 263 91.17 -40.15 81.49
CA TYR A 263 91.81 -39.59 82.70
C TYR A 263 91.07 -38.33 83.17
#